data_AF-A0A1E3S7U2-F1
#
_entry.id   AF-A0A1E3S7U2-F1
#
_cell.length_a   1.000
_cell.length_b   1.000
_cell.length_c   1.000
_cell.angle_alpha   90.00
_cell.angle_beta   90.00
_cell.angle_gamma   90.00
#
_symmetry.space_group_name_H-M   'P 1'
#
loop_
_entity.id
_entity.type
_entity.pdbx_description
1 polymer ?
#
loop_
_entity_poly.entity_id
_entity_poly.type
_entity_poly.pdbx_seq_one_letter_code
_entity_poly.pdbx_strand_id
1 'polypeptide(L)'
;MSSPEPGSAERVQQVIEKALQASGLNYQRHAGAHGGLPGLIVELPGERKLKTNTILSIGEHSVRVEAFVCRKPDEDHERVYRFLLKRNRRLYGVAYTLDNVGDIYLVGRMSLASVTPDEIDRVLGQVLEAVDSDFNTLLELGFHSSIQKEWEWRVSRGESLKNLQAFAHLINDDEDHHEDESDDAKRA
;
A
#
# COMPACT_ATOMS: atom_id res chain seq x y z
N MET A 1 28.80 20.38 1.34
CA MET A 1 27.57 19.82 1.92
C MET A 1 28.03 18.66 2.77
N SER A 2 27.99 18.87 4.08
CA SER A 2 28.74 18.06 5.05
C SER A 2 27.89 16.88 5.45
N SER A 3 28.37 15.68 5.14
CA SER A 3 27.83 14.39 5.60
C SER A 3 27.39 14.49 7.06
N PRO A 4 26.31 13.79 7.46
CA PRO A 4 25.89 13.80 8.85
C PRO A 4 27.02 13.19 9.68
N GLU A 5 27.23 13.67 10.90
CA GLU A 5 28.18 13.02 11.77
C GLU A 5 27.79 11.54 11.93
N PRO A 6 28.70 10.58 11.69
CA PRO A 6 28.38 9.15 11.61
C PRO A 6 27.63 8.62 12.84
N GLY A 7 27.80 9.26 14.01
CA GLY A 7 27.08 8.90 15.23
C GLY A 7 25.57 9.22 15.22
N SER A 8 25.06 10.09 14.33
CA SER A 8 23.63 10.43 14.30
C SER A 8 22.77 9.34 13.65
N ALA A 9 23.22 8.78 12.53
CA ALA A 9 22.48 7.74 11.81
C ALA A 9 22.43 6.43 12.60
N GLU A 10 23.55 6.04 13.20
CA GLU A 10 23.62 4.83 14.05
C GLU A 10 22.71 4.95 15.29
N ARG A 11 22.68 6.12 15.95
CA ARG A 11 21.77 6.35 17.08
C ARG A 11 20.31 6.24 16.66
N VAL A 12 19.94 6.85 15.53
CA VAL A 12 18.57 6.79 14.99
C VAL A 12 18.20 5.35 14.65
N GLN A 13 19.10 4.59 14.02
CA GLN A 13 18.87 3.19 13.73
C GLN A 13 18.62 2.39 15.01
N GLN A 14 19.42 2.59 16.06
CA GLN A 14 19.22 1.92 17.35
C GLN A 14 17.87 2.24 17.99
N VAL A 15 17.40 3.48 17.87
CA VAL A 15 16.06 3.87 18.37
C VAL A 15 14.97 3.13 17.60
N ILE A 16 15.07 3.07 16.26
CA ILE A 16 14.10 2.37 15.42
C ILE A 16 14.10 0.87 15.75
N GLU A 17 15.26 0.23 15.81
CA GLU A 17 15.36 -1.21 16.12
C GLU A 17 14.77 -1.53 17.50
N LYS A 18 15.04 -0.69 18.52
CA LYS A 18 14.44 -0.86 19.85
C LYS A 18 12.92 -0.71 19.81
N ALA A 19 12.40 0.27 19.07
CA ALA A 19 10.96 0.45 18.92
C ALA A 19 10.30 -0.76 18.26
N LEU A 20 10.88 -1.27 17.17
CA LEU A 20 10.40 -2.45 16.46
C LEU A 20 10.41 -3.71 17.34
N GLN A 21 11.48 -3.91 18.11
CA GLN A 21 11.59 -5.02 19.07
C GLN A 21 10.55 -4.91 20.19
N ALA A 22 10.32 -3.71 20.72
CA ALA A 22 9.32 -3.48 21.76
C ALA A 22 7.89 -3.77 21.27
N SER A 23 7.60 -3.44 20.01
CA SER A 23 6.32 -3.75 19.35
C SER A 23 6.23 -5.19 18.84
N GLY A 24 7.28 -6.01 19.00
CA GLY A 24 7.32 -7.40 18.55
C GLY A 24 7.26 -7.57 17.02
N LEU A 25 7.64 -6.54 16.27
CA LEU A 25 7.60 -6.56 14.80
C LEU A 25 8.83 -7.25 14.23
N ASN A 26 8.61 -8.09 13.22
CA ASN A 26 9.71 -8.70 12.47
C ASN A 26 10.33 -7.65 11.55
N TYR A 27 11.65 -7.58 11.54
CA TYR A 27 12.38 -6.70 10.64
C TYR A 27 13.70 -7.31 10.16
N GLN A 28 14.15 -6.86 9.00
CA GLN A 28 15.41 -7.27 8.38
C GLN A 28 16.23 -6.04 8.00
N ARG A 29 17.55 -6.14 8.12
CA ARG A 29 18.45 -5.08 7.65
C ARG A 29 18.68 -5.21 6.16
N HIS A 30 18.57 -4.09 5.45
CA HIS A 30 18.84 -3.99 4.04
C HIS A 30 20.01 -3.02 3.81
N ALA A 31 21.09 -3.50 3.20
CA ALA A 31 22.32 -2.72 3.00
C ALA A 31 22.20 -1.63 1.90
N GLY A 32 21.07 -1.58 1.20
CA GLY A 32 20.90 -0.76 -0.01
C GLY A 32 21.20 -1.58 -1.26
N ALA A 33 20.33 -1.53 -2.26
CA ALA A 33 20.53 -2.17 -3.56
C ALA A 33 20.50 -1.06 -4.63
N HIS A 34 21.38 -1.16 -5.65
CA HIS A 34 21.43 -0.24 -6.79
C HIS A 34 21.53 1.26 -6.43
N GLY A 35 22.30 1.60 -5.39
CA GLY A 35 22.47 3.00 -4.94
C GLY A 35 21.37 3.50 -3.99
N GLY A 36 20.47 2.63 -3.56
CA GLY A 36 19.52 2.93 -2.48
C GLY A 36 20.19 3.07 -1.11
N LEU A 37 19.57 3.86 -0.23
CA LEU A 37 20.05 4.02 1.14
C LEU A 37 19.90 2.70 1.94
N PRO A 38 20.79 2.45 2.90
CA PRO A 38 20.59 1.37 3.85
C PRO A 38 19.31 1.63 4.67
N GLY A 39 18.64 0.56 5.07
CA GLY A 39 17.37 0.67 5.76
C GLY A 39 16.94 -0.61 6.47
N LEU A 40 15.79 -0.53 7.13
CA LEU A 40 15.14 -1.64 7.82
C LEU A 40 13.85 -1.99 7.08
N ILE A 41 13.70 -3.24 6.67
CA ILE A 41 12.45 -3.76 6.11
C ILE A 41 11.65 -4.34 7.27
N VAL A 42 10.49 -3.76 7.55
CA VAL A 42 9.58 -4.13 8.62
C VAL A 42 8.38 -4.87 8.01
N GLU A 43 8.05 -6.04 8.55
CA GLU A 43 6.84 -6.77 8.18
C GLU A 43 5.69 -6.32 9.09
N LEU A 44 4.74 -5.57 8.54
CA LEU A 44 3.53 -5.19 9.28
C LEU A 44 2.44 -6.26 9.15
N PRO A 45 1.85 -6.72 10.27
CA PRO A 45 0.79 -7.73 10.25
C PRO A 45 -0.56 -7.09 9.94
N GLY A 46 -1.02 -7.17 8.68
CA GLY A 46 -2.35 -6.70 8.27
C GLY A 46 -3.47 -7.62 8.72
N GLU A 47 -4.67 -7.05 8.90
CA GLU A 47 -5.86 -7.76 9.39
C GLU A 47 -6.32 -8.86 8.41
N ARG A 48 -6.10 -8.66 7.11
CA ARG A 48 -6.57 -9.57 6.04
C ARG A 48 -5.52 -10.59 5.59
N LYS A 49 -4.59 -10.96 6.48
CA LYS A 49 -3.40 -11.78 6.18
C LYS A 49 -2.49 -11.19 5.10
N LEU A 50 -2.64 -9.91 4.80
CA LEU A 50 -1.73 -9.16 3.96
C LEU A 50 -0.53 -8.77 4.82
N LYS A 51 0.66 -9.16 4.38
CA LYS A 51 1.90 -8.65 4.96
C LYS A 51 2.29 -7.39 4.20
N THR A 52 2.31 -6.26 4.89
CA THR A 52 2.74 -5.00 4.30
C THR A 52 4.20 -4.78 4.64
N ASN A 53 5.07 -4.99 3.67
CA ASN A 53 6.50 -4.71 3.81
C ASN A 53 6.72 -3.20 3.74
N THR A 54 7.25 -2.65 4.84
CA THR A 54 7.54 -1.23 4.98
C THR A 54 9.04 -1.02 5.17
N ILE A 55 9.64 -0.19 4.33
CA ILE A 55 11.07 0.12 4.35
C ILE A 55 11.28 1.44 5.09
N LEU A 56 12.14 1.41 6.09
CA LEU A 56 12.63 2.58 6.82
C LEU A 56 14.08 2.86 6.37
N SER A 57 14.25 3.78 5.43
CA SER A 57 15.55 4.17 4.89
C SER A 57 16.11 5.35 5.65
N ILE A 58 17.29 5.19 6.26
CA ILE A 58 17.91 6.22 7.10
C ILE A 58 18.85 7.04 6.22
N GLY A 59 18.41 8.24 5.86
CA GLY A 59 19.22 9.21 5.12
C GLY A 59 20.00 10.14 6.04
N GLU A 60 20.63 11.13 5.43
CA GLU A 60 21.51 12.06 6.14
C GLU A 60 20.76 13.04 7.06
N HIS A 61 19.54 13.44 6.70
CA HIS A 61 18.75 14.41 7.47
C HIS A 61 17.35 13.90 7.85
N SER A 62 16.94 12.76 7.32
CA SER A 62 15.60 12.23 7.53
C SER A 62 15.57 10.72 7.40
N VAL A 63 14.63 10.10 8.11
CA VAL A 63 14.21 8.72 7.85
C VAL A 63 13.07 8.78 6.84
N ARG A 64 13.21 8.05 5.74
CA ARG A 64 12.16 7.87 4.74
C ARG A 64 11.43 6.57 5.03
N VAL A 65 10.11 6.61 4.98
CA VAL A 65 9.22 5.46 5.12
C VAL A 65 8.62 5.18 3.76
N GLU A 66 8.68 3.93 3.31
CA GLU A 66 8.13 3.50 2.02
C GLU A 66 7.41 2.18 2.20
N ALA A 67 6.13 2.12 1.87
CA ALA A 67 5.36 0.89 1.86
C ALA A 67 4.75 0.69 0.47
N PHE A 68 4.95 -0.50 -0.08
CA PHE A 68 4.29 -0.91 -1.32
C PHE A 68 2.82 -1.23 -1.03
N VAL A 69 1.91 -0.69 -1.83
CA VAL A 69 0.46 -0.87 -1.65
C VAL A 69 -0.05 -1.86 -2.69
N CYS A 70 0.07 -1.51 -3.97
CA CYS A 70 -0.32 -2.37 -5.08
C CYS A 70 0.39 -1.98 -6.37
N ARG A 71 0.32 -2.88 -7.36
CA ARG A 71 0.82 -2.61 -8.71
C ARG A 71 -0.01 -1.52 -9.38
N LYS A 72 0.53 -0.95 -10.46
CA LYS A 72 -0.19 -0.05 -11.35
C LYS A 72 -1.61 -0.59 -11.63
N PRO A 73 -2.65 0.23 -11.43
CA PRO A 73 -4.02 -0.10 -11.85
C PRO A 73 -4.09 -0.52 -13.32
N ASP A 74 -4.92 -1.50 -13.63
CA ASP A 74 -5.15 -1.96 -15.00
C ASP A 74 -6.03 -0.94 -15.76
N GLU A 75 -6.99 -0.34 -15.06
CA GLU A 75 -7.98 0.58 -15.63
C GLU A 75 -8.32 1.75 -14.69
N ASP A 76 -9.16 2.68 -15.17
CA ASP A 76 -9.75 3.77 -14.36
C ASP A 76 -8.76 4.62 -13.53
N HIS A 77 -7.56 4.82 -14.08
CA HIS A 77 -6.47 5.58 -13.49
C HIS A 77 -6.90 6.94 -12.90
N GLU A 78 -7.78 7.70 -13.58
CA GLU A 78 -8.24 9.00 -13.06
C GLU A 78 -9.02 8.84 -11.74
N ARG A 79 -9.89 7.84 -11.64
CA ARG A 79 -10.68 7.58 -10.43
C ARG A 79 -9.76 7.14 -9.30
N VAL A 80 -8.82 6.24 -9.58
CA VAL A 80 -7.81 5.82 -8.61
C VAL A 80 -7.00 7.02 -8.12
N TYR A 81 -6.44 7.84 -9.01
CA TYR A 81 -5.60 8.98 -8.61
C TYR A 81 -6.40 10.04 -7.84
N ARG A 82 -7.65 10.29 -8.22
CA ARG A 82 -8.56 11.17 -7.49
C ARG A 82 -8.84 10.63 -6.08
N PHE A 83 -9.03 9.33 -5.94
CA PHE A 83 -9.20 8.68 -4.65
C PHE A 83 -7.95 8.84 -3.78
N LEU A 84 -6.75 8.52 -4.31
CA LEU A 84 -5.47 8.67 -3.61
C LEU A 84 -5.26 10.11 -3.12
N LEU A 85 -5.50 11.09 -3.98
CA LEU A 85 -5.36 12.51 -3.63
C LEU A 85 -6.35 12.96 -2.54
N LYS A 86 -7.60 12.47 -2.58
CA LYS A 86 -8.57 12.74 -1.51
C LYS A 86 -8.13 12.09 -0.19
N ARG A 87 -7.58 10.87 -0.26
CA ARG A 87 -7.15 10.11 0.90
C ARG A 87 -5.97 10.75 1.62
N ASN A 88 -5.02 11.33 0.85
CA ASN A 88 -3.87 12.07 1.39
C ASN A 88 -4.24 13.19 2.37
N ARG A 89 -5.45 13.74 2.32
CA ARG A 89 -5.91 14.76 3.28
C ARG A 89 -6.11 14.23 4.70
N ARG A 90 -6.24 12.91 4.86
CA ARG A 90 -6.55 12.25 6.14
C ARG A 90 -5.36 11.49 6.72
N LEU A 91 -4.29 11.32 5.96
CA LEU A 91 -3.13 10.55 6.37
C LEU A 91 -2.17 11.40 7.21
N TYR A 92 -1.57 10.79 8.22
CA TYR A 92 -0.54 11.39 9.05
C TYR A 92 0.85 10.89 8.68
N GLY A 93 1.80 11.80 8.39
CA GLY A 93 3.21 11.46 8.19
C GLY A 93 3.54 10.69 6.89
N VAL A 94 2.53 10.15 6.18
CA VAL A 94 2.65 9.46 4.90
C VAL A 94 1.65 9.98 3.88
N ALA A 95 1.98 9.82 2.60
CA ALA A 95 1.11 10.15 1.49
C ALA A 95 1.23 9.09 0.38
N TYR A 96 0.13 8.86 -0.34
CA TYR A 96 0.12 8.09 -1.57
C TYR A 96 0.90 8.79 -2.66
N THR A 97 1.73 8.00 -3.33
CA THR A 97 2.61 8.39 -4.42
C THR A 97 2.64 7.28 -5.48
N LEU A 98 3.11 7.63 -6.68
CA LEU A 98 3.31 6.69 -7.79
C LEU A 98 4.79 6.62 -8.11
N ASP A 99 5.26 5.44 -8.51
CA ASP A 99 6.58 5.30 -9.13
C ASP A 99 6.53 5.58 -10.65
N ASN A 100 7.66 5.38 -11.34
CA ASN A 100 7.76 5.64 -12.79
C ASN A 100 6.93 4.67 -13.65
N VAL A 101 6.57 3.49 -13.13
CA VAL A 101 5.78 2.48 -13.82
C VAL A 101 4.29 2.64 -13.47
N GLY A 102 3.97 3.37 -12.41
CA GLY A 102 2.63 3.65 -11.91
C GLY A 102 2.22 2.79 -10.71
N ASP A 103 3.16 2.06 -10.11
CA ASP A 103 2.92 1.31 -8.87
C ASP A 103 2.65 2.29 -7.72
N ILE A 104 1.73 1.91 -6.84
CA ILE A 104 1.24 2.77 -5.77
C ILE A 104 2.03 2.49 -4.49
N TYR A 105 2.59 3.55 -3.92
CA TYR A 105 3.37 3.53 -2.69
C TYR A 105 2.82 4.53 -1.67
N LEU A 106 2.89 4.17 -0.39
CA LEU A 106 2.82 5.12 0.72
C LEU A 106 4.22 5.57 1.07
N VAL A 107 4.46 6.88 1.01
CA VAL A 107 5.77 7.47 1.30
C VAL A 107 5.64 8.52 2.39
N GLY A 108 6.51 8.42 3.40
CA GLY A 108 6.64 9.37 4.49
C GLY A 108 8.08 9.83 4.69
N ARG A 109 8.25 10.97 5.36
CA ARG A 109 9.57 11.48 5.77
C ARG A 109 9.48 12.07 7.16
N MET A 110 10.39 11.68 8.03
CA MET A 110 10.53 12.23 9.38
C MET A 110 11.95 12.76 9.60
N SER A 111 12.08 13.88 10.31
CA SER A 111 13.40 14.42 10.66
C SER A 111 14.11 13.48 11.64
N LEU A 112 15.45 13.40 11.59
CA LEU A 112 16.20 12.56 12.54
C LEU A 112 15.91 12.93 14.01
N ALA A 113 15.67 14.21 14.29
CA ALA A 113 15.36 14.70 15.64
C ALA A 113 13.96 14.31 16.13
N SER A 114 13.04 14.01 15.20
CA SER A 114 11.67 13.60 15.51
C SER A 114 11.53 12.08 15.67
N VAL A 115 12.60 11.31 15.44
CA VAL A 115 12.56 9.85 15.55
C VAL A 115 12.50 9.45 17.01
N THR A 116 11.31 9.03 17.44
CA THR A 116 11.04 8.45 18.76
C THR A 116 10.28 7.13 18.57
N PRO A 117 10.26 6.23 19.58
CA PRO A 117 9.46 5.01 19.51
C PRO A 117 7.99 5.30 19.20
N ASP A 118 7.41 6.32 19.83
CA ASP A 118 6.01 6.72 19.62
C ASP A 118 5.76 7.23 18.21
N GLU A 119 6.71 7.98 17.62
CA GLU A 119 6.56 8.49 16.26
C GLU A 119 6.68 7.37 15.22
N ILE A 120 7.59 6.41 15.46
CA ILE A 120 7.70 5.21 14.62
C ILE A 120 6.42 4.39 14.68
N ASP A 121 5.88 4.16 15.87
CA ASP A 121 4.62 3.43 16.06
C ASP A 121 3.46 4.12 15.35
N ARG A 122 3.31 5.44 15.50
CA ARG A 122 2.27 6.22 14.80
C ARG A 122 2.36 6.10 13.29
N VAL A 123 3.56 6.23 12.72
CA VAL A 123 3.74 6.19 11.27
C VAL A 123 3.51 4.78 10.72
N LEU A 124 4.01 3.74 11.40
CA LEU A 124 3.77 2.35 10.99
C LEU A 124 2.29 1.97 11.14
N GLY A 125 1.64 2.41 12.22
CA GLY A 125 0.20 2.25 12.41
C GLY A 125 -0.61 2.93 11.31
N GLN A 126 -0.24 4.17 10.93
CA GLN A 126 -0.89 4.87 9.83
C GLN A 126 -0.72 4.14 8.49
N VAL A 127 0.46 3.58 8.21
CA VAL A 127 0.72 2.78 7.01
C VAL A 127 -0.17 1.54 7.00
N LEU A 128 -0.21 0.81 8.12
CA LEU A 128 -1.02 -0.40 8.25
C LEU A 128 -2.50 -0.10 8.02
N GLU A 129 -3.04 0.90 8.71
CA GLU A 129 -4.43 1.33 8.58
C GLU A 129 -4.77 1.77 7.16
N ALA A 130 -3.92 2.59 6.54
CA ALA A 130 -4.15 3.09 5.18
C ALA A 130 -4.18 1.92 4.18
N VAL A 131 -3.21 1.00 4.24
CA VAL A 131 -3.19 -0.17 3.36
C VAL A 131 -4.42 -1.05 3.59
N ASP A 132 -4.73 -1.43 4.83
CA ASP A 132 -5.84 -2.34 5.11
C ASP A 132 -7.21 -1.73 4.77
N SER A 133 -7.39 -0.42 4.99
CA SER A 133 -8.65 0.27 4.69
C SER A 133 -8.85 0.56 3.20
N ASP A 134 -7.80 0.95 2.50
CA ASP A 134 -7.91 1.43 1.12
C ASP A 134 -7.72 0.32 0.07
N PHE A 135 -7.16 -0.83 0.45
CA PHE A 135 -6.83 -1.93 -0.47
C PHE A 135 -8.01 -2.40 -1.33
N ASN A 136 -9.17 -2.68 -0.70
CA ASN A 136 -10.34 -3.13 -1.43
C ASN A 136 -10.85 -2.07 -2.40
N THR A 137 -10.94 -0.82 -1.96
CA THR A 137 -11.39 0.28 -2.82
C THR A 137 -10.45 0.49 -4.00
N LEU A 138 -9.13 0.33 -3.81
CA LEU A 138 -8.17 0.38 -4.91
C LEU A 138 -8.36 -0.77 -5.90
N LEU A 139 -8.66 -1.97 -5.41
CA LEU A 139 -8.98 -3.12 -6.25
C LEU A 139 -10.28 -2.92 -7.03
N GLU A 140 -11.33 -2.43 -6.38
CA GLU A 140 -12.61 -2.14 -7.02
C GLU A 140 -12.49 -1.05 -8.09
N LEU A 141 -11.72 0.00 -7.83
CA LEU A 141 -11.57 1.11 -8.77
C LEU A 141 -10.63 0.81 -9.93
N GLY A 142 -9.59 0.00 -9.73
CA GLY A 142 -8.48 -0.13 -10.67
C GLY A 142 -8.34 -1.50 -11.33
N PHE A 143 -9.11 -2.50 -10.90
CA PHE A 143 -8.94 -3.90 -11.29
C PHE A 143 -10.27 -4.64 -11.49
N HIS A 144 -11.39 -3.92 -11.67
CA HIS A 144 -12.73 -4.50 -11.79
C HIS A 144 -12.81 -5.59 -12.88
N SER A 145 -12.39 -5.28 -14.11
CA SER A 145 -12.37 -6.20 -15.25
C SER A 145 -11.49 -7.43 -14.99
N SER A 146 -10.37 -7.26 -14.28
CA SER A 146 -9.44 -8.33 -13.95
C SER A 146 -10.01 -9.25 -12.86
N ILE A 147 -10.71 -8.68 -11.89
CA ILE A 147 -11.42 -9.42 -10.83
C ILE A 147 -12.56 -10.25 -11.42
N GLN A 148 -13.32 -9.70 -12.36
CA GLN A 148 -14.40 -10.41 -13.04
C GLN A 148 -13.89 -11.62 -13.83
N LYS A 149 -12.84 -11.44 -14.64
CA LYS A 149 -12.22 -12.54 -15.39
C LYS A 149 -11.67 -13.64 -14.49
N GLU A 150 -11.02 -13.27 -13.38
CA GLU A 150 -10.53 -14.24 -12.39
C GLU A 150 -11.69 -14.97 -11.70
N TRP A 151 -12.81 -14.28 -11.43
CA TRP A 151 -14.02 -14.89 -10.86
C TRP A 151 -14.60 -15.95 -11.80
N GLU A 152 -14.87 -15.59 -13.05
CA GLU A 152 -15.37 -16.51 -14.09
C GLU A 152 -14.45 -17.72 -14.26
N TRP A 153 -13.13 -17.47 -14.29
CA TRP A 153 -12.13 -18.53 -14.39
C TRP A 153 -12.22 -19.50 -13.22
N ARG A 154 -12.33 -19.01 -11.97
CA ARG A 154 -12.45 -19.88 -10.79
C ARG A 154 -13.76 -20.64 -10.75
N VAL A 155 -14.88 -20.00 -11.12
CA VAL A 155 -16.19 -20.66 -11.22
C VAL A 155 -16.13 -21.79 -12.24
N SER A 156 -15.57 -21.55 -13.43
CA SER A 156 -15.47 -22.56 -14.48
C SER A 156 -14.59 -23.77 -14.12
N ARG A 157 -13.65 -23.60 -13.17
CA ARG A 157 -12.74 -24.66 -12.71
C ARG A 157 -13.09 -25.26 -11.35
N GLY A 158 -14.11 -24.74 -10.66
CA GLY A 158 -14.46 -25.15 -9.30
C GLY A 158 -13.42 -24.77 -8.24
N GLU A 159 -12.63 -23.72 -8.50
CA GLU A 159 -11.60 -23.21 -7.59
C GLU A 159 -12.22 -22.31 -6.48
N SER A 160 -11.50 -22.13 -5.38
CA SER A 160 -12.01 -21.39 -4.22
C SER A 160 -12.13 -19.88 -4.47
N LEU A 161 -13.32 -19.32 -4.22
CA LEU A 161 -13.62 -17.88 -4.35
C LEU A 161 -13.39 -17.08 -3.05
N LYS A 162 -12.83 -17.67 -1.99
CA LYS A 162 -12.78 -17.07 -0.65
C LYS A 162 -12.20 -15.64 -0.62
N ASN A 163 -11.21 -15.35 -1.44
CA ASN A 163 -10.59 -14.01 -1.51
C ASN A 163 -11.34 -13.05 -2.45
N LEU A 164 -12.14 -13.58 -3.37
CA LEU A 164 -12.93 -12.78 -4.30
C LEU A 164 -14.29 -12.41 -3.74
N GLN A 165 -14.79 -13.12 -2.72
CA GLN A 165 -16.09 -12.85 -2.08
C GLN A 165 -16.31 -11.39 -1.67
N ALA A 166 -15.25 -10.67 -1.30
CA ALA A 166 -15.34 -9.24 -0.97
C ALA A 166 -15.80 -8.38 -2.16
N PHE A 167 -15.62 -8.87 -3.39
CA PHE A 167 -15.92 -8.23 -4.66
C PHE A 167 -17.17 -8.81 -5.35
N ALA A 168 -17.93 -9.68 -4.67
CA ALA A 168 -19.12 -10.31 -5.27
C ALA A 168 -20.14 -9.29 -5.80
N HIS A 169 -20.22 -8.12 -5.18
CA HIS A 169 -21.09 -7.02 -5.60
C HIS A 169 -20.72 -6.46 -6.99
N LEU A 170 -19.44 -6.52 -7.38
CA LEU A 170 -18.98 -6.06 -8.70
C LEU A 170 -19.42 -6.97 -9.84
N ILE A 171 -19.76 -8.23 -9.54
CA ILE A 171 -20.19 -9.22 -10.54
C ILE A 171 -21.70 -9.12 -10.79
N ASN A 172 -22.47 -8.87 -9.73
CA ASN A 172 -23.93 -8.77 -9.84
C ASN A 172 -24.37 -7.52 -10.61
N ASP A 173 -23.65 -6.39 -10.49
CA ASP A 173 -23.99 -5.14 -11.18
C ASP A 173 -23.81 -5.24 -12.72
N ASP A 174 -22.94 -6.14 -13.22
CA ASP A 174 -22.76 -6.35 -14.67
C ASP A 174 -23.84 -7.26 -15.28
N GLU A 175 -24.42 -8.18 -14.51
CA GLU A 175 -25.56 -9.00 -14.98
C GLU A 175 -26.78 -8.13 -15.24
N ASP A 176 -27.03 -7.11 -14.41
CA ASP A 176 -28.14 -6.17 -14.57
C ASP A 176 -27.91 -5.18 -15.73
N HIS A 177 -26.66 -4.79 -16.02
CA HIS A 177 -26.35 -3.87 -17.13
C HIS A 177 -26.40 -4.53 -18.52
N HIS A 178 -26.35 -5.87 -18.61
CA HIS A 178 -26.48 -6.58 -19.89
C HIS A 178 -27.92 -6.86 -20.31
N GLU A 179 -28.92 -6.71 -19.45
CA GLU A 179 -30.32 -6.88 -19.82
C GLU A 179 -30.89 -5.65 -20.57
N ASP A 180 -30.41 -4.44 -20.28
CA ASP A 180 -30.96 -3.19 -20.84
C ASP A 180 -30.60 -2.93 -22.32
N GLU A 181 -29.50 -3.44 -22.85
CA GLU A 181 -29.15 -3.29 -24.28
C GLU A 181 -29.92 -4.27 -25.20
N SER A 182 -30.56 -5.31 -24.64
CA SER A 182 -31.24 -6.34 -25.42
C SER A 182 -32.69 -6.01 -25.79
N ASP A 183 -33.29 -5.02 -25.13
CA ASP A 183 -34.71 -4.69 -25.31
C ASP A 183 -34.94 -3.53 -26.31
N ASP A 184 -33.93 -2.67 -26.55
CA ASP A 184 -34.01 -1.61 -27.57
C ASP A 184 -33.85 -2.17 -29.01
N ALA A 185 -33.24 -3.34 -29.17
CA ALA A 185 -33.10 -4.01 -30.47
C ALA A 185 -34.38 -4.74 -30.95
N LYS A 186 -35.43 -4.83 -30.13
CA LYS A 186 -36.73 -5.44 -30.49
C LYS A 186 -37.84 -4.43 -30.77
N ARG A 187 -37.56 -3.12 -30.70
CA ARG A 187 -38.54 -2.05 -30.93
C ARG A 187 -38.29 -1.17 -32.17
N ALA A 188 -37.32 -1.53 -33.01
CA ALA A 188 -37.04 -0.86 -34.29
C ALA A 188 -37.60 -1.62 -35.50
#